data_AF-A0A7V6HS92-F1
#
_entry.id   AF-A0A7V6HS92-F1
#
_cell.length_a   1.000
_cell.length_b   1.000
_cell.length_c   1.000
_cell.angle_alpha   90.00
_cell.angle_beta   90.00
_cell.angle_gamma   90.00
#
_symmetry.space_group_name_H-M   'P 1'
#
loop_
_entity.id
_entity.type
_entity.pdbx_description
1 polymer ?
#
loop_
_entity_poly.entity_id
_entity_poly.type
_entity_poly.pdbx_seq_one_letter_code
_entity_poly.pdbx_strand_id
1 'polypeptide(L)'
;MTFFGLGIAIFFFIHGQVGCPACAGNLDLLPYFGINKVIFCGGGGVLDKNIEVGKSLVVNGAIRDEGFSYHYLEPFRVVYCEPKYAKKNDYLIGLTRTADAIFREIIDCINFRRSEGAKIVEVEQAGCISVALFFKGLLWRSNLWGRRCFSK
;
A
#
# COMPACT_ATOMS: atom_id res chain seq x y z
N MET A 1 26.33 0.96 -5.07
CA MET A 1 27.32 2.02 -4.83
C MET A 1 26.97 2.67 -3.50
N THR A 2 27.60 2.21 -2.42
CA THR A 2 27.21 2.57 -1.05
C THR A 2 27.97 3.83 -0.62
N PHE A 3 27.33 4.99 -0.69
CA PHE A 3 27.88 6.21 -0.11
C PHE A 3 27.61 6.21 1.40
N PHE A 4 28.59 5.77 2.18
CA PHE A 4 28.60 5.98 3.63
C PHE A 4 29.23 7.35 3.95
N GLY A 5 28.59 8.15 4.80
CA GLY A 5 29.31 9.10 5.66
C GLY A 5 29.10 10.60 5.48
N LEU A 6 28.39 11.08 4.46
CA LEU A 6 27.88 12.45 4.45
C LEU A 6 26.40 12.38 4.84
N GLY A 7 25.93 13.20 5.78
CA GLY A 7 24.52 13.28 6.20
C GLY A 7 23.56 13.78 5.10
N ILE A 8 23.85 13.47 3.84
CA ILE A 8 23.09 13.80 2.64
C ILE A 8 22.12 12.65 2.40
N ALA A 9 20.83 12.90 2.60
CA ALA A 9 19.78 11.98 2.16
C ALA A 9 19.64 12.09 0.64
N ILE A 10 19.96 11.02 -0.08
CA ILE A 10 19.72 10.91 -1.52
C ILE A 10 18.32 10.33 -1.72
N PHE A 11 17.47 11.05 -2.43
CA PHE A 11 16.11 10.62 -2.76
C PHE A 11 16.05 10.10 -4.20
N PHE A 12 15.55 8.87 -4.36
CA PHE A 12 15.24 8.29 -5.66
C PHE A 12 13.74 8.36 -5.90
N PHE A 13 13.33 8.92 -7.03
CA PHE A 13 11.94 8.93 -7.46
C PHE A 13 11.75 7.86 -8.54
N ILE A 14 10.88 6.90 -8.26
CA ILE A 14 10.56 5.80 -9.16
C ILE A 14 9.09 5.94 -9.55
N HIS A 15 8.77 5.76 -10.83
CA HIS A 15 7.39 5.81 -11.28
C HIS A 15 6.62 4.62 -10.70
N GLY A 16 5.55 4.91 -9.97
CA GLY A 16 4.63 3.89 -9.46
C GLY A 16 4.01 3.11 -10.62
N GLN A 17 3.98 1.79 -10.49
CA GLN A 17 3.35 0.92 -11.47
C GLN A 17 1.98 0.48 -10.96
N VAL A 18 1.06 0.18 -11.88
CA VAL A 18 -0.27 -0.32 -11.54
C VAL A 18 -0.20 -1.82 -11.30
N GLY A 19 -0.75 -2.26 -10.18
CA GLY A 19 -0.89 -3.67 -9.82
C GLY A 19 0.27 -4.20 -8.98
N CYS A 20 -0.04 -5.20 -8.14
CA CYS A 20 0.95 -5.82 -7.25
C CYS A 20 2.16 -6.39 -8.00
N PRO A 21 2.00 -7.17 -9.10
CA PRO A 21 3.17 -7.75 -9.77
C PRO A 21 4.16 -6.71 -10.29
N ALA A 22 3.67 -5.61 -10.88
CA ALA A 22 4.54 -4.59 -11.44
C ALA A 22 5.11 -3.65 -10.36
N CYS A 23 4.31 -3.25 -9.38
CA CYS A 23 4.75 -2.33 -8.34
C CYS A 23 5.65 -3.02 -7.31
N ALA A 24 5.17 -4.11 -6.71
CA ALA A 24 5.87 -4.82 -5.67
C ALA A 24 7.02 -5.67 -6.23
N GLY A 25 6.92 -6.17 -7.48
CA GLY A 25 8.05 -6.81 -8.16
C GLY A 25 9.24 -5.86 -8.38
N ASN A 26 8.98 -4.58 -8.67
CA ASN A 26 10.06 -3.58 -8.72
C ASN A 26 10.60 -3.25 -7.32
N LEU A 27 9.74 -3.22 -6.30
CA LEU A 27 10.14 -3.04 -4.90
C LEU A 27 11.11 -4.14 -4.44
N ASP A 28 10.91 -5.38 -4.91
CA ASP A 28 11.74 -6.55 -4.63
C ASP A 28 13.22 -6.33 -5.02
N LEU A 29 13.46 -5.54 -6.08
CA LEU A 29 14.81 -5.23 -6.56
C LEU A 29 15.52 -4.16 -5.72
N LEU A 30 14.78 -3.28 -5.03
CA LEU A 30 15.33 -2.09 -4.37
C LEU A 30 16.33 -2.41 -3.24
N PRO A 31 16.11 -3.42 -2.37
CA PRO A 31 17.09 -3.83 -1.37
C PRO A 31 18.46 -4.18 -1.97
N TYR A 32 18.50 -4.79 -3.17
CA TYR A 32 19.74 -5.16 -3.85
C TYR A 32 20.53 -3.93 -4.34
N PHE A 33 19.86 -2.80 -4.57
CA PHE A 33 20.50 -1.51 -4.86
C PHE A 33 20.90 -0.73 -3.59
N GLY A 34 20.67 -1.28 -2.39
CA GLY A 34 20.96 -0.64 -1.11
C GLY A 34 19.86 0.28 -0.61
N ILE A 35 18.68 0.26 -1.22
CA ILE A 35 17.52 1.06 -0.79
C ILE A 35 16.74 0.26 0.25
N ASN A 36 16.66 0.79 1.48
CA ASN A 36 16.01 0.13 2.62
C ASN A 36 14.88 0.95 3.26
N LYS A 37 14.54 2.10 2.67
CA LYS A 37 13.45 2.98 3.11
C LYS A 37 12.66 3.40 1.88
N VAL A 38 11.38 3.04 1.85
CA VAL A 38 10.49 3.36 0.72
C VAL A 38 9.21 3.99 1.25
N ILE A 39 8.83 5.10 0.61
CA ILE A 39 7.56 5.78 0.85
C ILE A 39 6.77 5.70 -0.45
N PHE A 40 5.62 5.05 -0.39
CA PHE A 40 4.65 5.02 -1.47
C PHE A 40 3.70 6.21 -1.36
N CYS A 41 3.46 6.85 -2.50
CA CYS A 41 2.52 7.94 -2.65
C CYS A 41 1.60 7.61 -3.82
N GLY A 42 0.31 7.40 -3.55
CA GLY A 42 -0.63 7.00 -4.58
C GLY A 42 -2.07 7.41 -4.26
N GLY A 43 -3.03 6.87 -5.00
CA GLY A 43 -4.44 7.12 -4.77
C GLY A 43 -5.23 5.84 -4.70
N GLY A 44 -6.47 5.95 -4.26
CA GLY A 44 -7.40 4.83 -4.32
C GLY A 44 -8.85 5.28 -4.20
N GLY A 45 -9.77 4.40 -4.56
CA GLY A 45 -11.21 4.67 -4.45
C GLY A 45 -11.67 4.62 -3.00
N VAL A 46 -12.28 5.68 -2.50
CA VAL A 46 -12.79 5.71 -1.13
C VAL A 46 -14.02 4.82 -1.00
N LEU A 47 -13.95 3.80 -0.16
CA LEU A 47 -15.05 2.87 0.12
C LEU A 47 -15.99 3.38 1.22
N ASP A 48 -15.46 4.07 2.23
CA ASP A 48 -16.23 4.69 3.32
C ASP A 48 -16.89 6.00 2.84
N LYS A 49 -18.16 6.25 3.17
CA LYS A 49 -18.85 7.49 2.79
C LYS A 49 -18.44 8.68 3.67
N ASN A 50 -17.90 8.42 4.85
CA ASN A 50 -17.50 9.44 5.82
C ASN A 50 -16.09 10.00 5.57
N ILE A 51 -15.36 9.44 4.60
CA ILE A 51 -14.02 9.91 4.22
C ILE A 51 -14.15 10.84 3.02
N GLU A 52 -13.73 12.08 3.21
CA GLU A 52 -13.69 13.09 2.15
C GLU A 52 -12.69 12.72 1.04
N VAL A 53 -13.04 13.03 -0.21
CA VAL A 53 -12.12 12.93 -1.33
C VAL A 53 -10.94 13.87 -1.11
N GLY A 54 -9.73 13.42 -1.43
CA GLY A 54 -8.51 14.18 -1.18
C GLY A 54 -7.97 14.04 0.25
N LYS A 55 -8.68 13.39 1.17
CA LYS A 55 -8.13 13.09 2.49
C LYS A 55 -6.98 12.08 2.36
N SER A 56 -5.86 12.39 3.01
CA SER A 56 -4.69 11.49 3.07
C SER A 56 -4.94 10.37 4.08
N LEU A 57 -4.62 9.14 3.66
CA LEU A 57 -4.68 7.93 4.47
C LEU A 57 -3.30 7.28 4.52
N VAL A 58 -2.75 7.15 5.72
CA VAL A 58 -1.60 6.29 6.01
C VAL A 58 -2.09 4.86 6.17
N VAL A 59 -1.55 3.98 5.34
CA VAL A 59 -1.91 2.56 5.33
C VAL A 59 -1.26 1.86 6.53
N ASN A 60 -2.07 1.16 7.35
CA ASN A 60 -1.57 0.27 8.42
C ASN A 60 -1.79 -1.22 8.11
N GLY A 61 -2.33 -1.51 6.93
CA GLY A 61 -2.50 -2.86 6.43
C GLY A 61 -3.38 -2.89 5.19
N ALA A 62 -3.39 -4.04 4.52
CA ALA A 62 -4.15 -4.26 3.30
C ALA A 62 -4.82 -5.64 3.34
N ILE A 63 -6.10 -5.69 2.97
CA ILE A 63 -6.81 -6.94 2.68
C ILE A 63 -6.24 -7.49 1.37
N ARG A 64 -5.79 -8.75 1.40
CA ARG A 64 -5.17 -9.46 0.27
C ARG A 64 -6.25 -10.07 -0.63
N ASP A 65 -6.75 -9.27 -1.57
CA ASP A 65 -7.75 -9.65 -2.58
C ASP A 65 -7.14 -9.71 -3.99
N GLU A 66 -5.84 -10.02 -4.03
CA GLU A 66 -4.96 -10.18 -5.19
C GLU A 66 -4.10 -11.43 -4.99
N GLY A 67 -3.49 -11.97 -6.06
CA GLY A 67 -2.75 -13.23 -5.98
C GLY A 67 -1.26 -13.12 -5.61
N PHE A 68 -0.66 -11.95 -5.82
CA PHE A 68 0.79 -11.76 -5.79
C PHE A 68 1.37 -11.88 -4.37
N SER A 69 0.74 -11.28 -3.36
CA SER A 69 1.26 -11.28 -1.98
C SER A 69 1.45 -12.68 -1.39
N TYR A 70 0.67 -13.66 -1.85
CA TYR A 70 0.73 -15.07 -1.42
C TYR A 70 2.02 -15.78 -1.81
N HIS A 71 2.85 -15.18 -2.65
CA HIS A 71 4.19 -15.71 -2.96
C HIS A 71 5.28 -15.26 -1.96
N TYR A 72 5.00 -14.26 -1.10
CA TYR A 72 5.98 -13.71 -0.16
C TYR A 72 5.69 -14.06 1.29
N LEU A 73 4.41 -14.20 1.66
CA LEU A 73 3.97 -14.47 3.01
C LEU A 73 2.89 -15.56 3.02
N GLU A 74 2.90 -16.36 4.10
CA GLU A 74 1.86 -17.35 4.40
C GLU A 74 0.45 -16.78 4.23
N PRO A 75 -0.52 -17.60 3.79
CA PRO A 75 -1.87 -17.13 3.50
C PRO A 75 -2.54 -16.64 4.77
N PHE A 76 -2.86 -15.35 4.78
CA PHE A 76 -3.67 -14.71 5.81
C PHE A 76 -4.49 -13.59 5.19
N ARG A 77 -5.61 -13.24 5.81
CA ARG A 77 -6.59 -12.33 5.21
C ARG A 77 -6.09 -10.90 5.02
N VAL A 78 -5.35 -10.40 6.01
CA VAL A 78 -4.87 -9.02 6.07
C VAL A 78 -3.37 -9.02 6.32
N VAL A 79 -2.62 -8.32 5.49
CA VAL A 79 -1.23 -8.03 5.83
C VAL A 79 -1.18 -6.68 6.54
N TYR A 80 -0.59 -6.65 7.74
CA TYR A 80 -0.47 -5.44 8.53
C TYR A 80 0.94 -4.85 8.40
N CYS A 81 1.03 -3.52 8.42
CA CYS A 81 2.30 -2.81 8.52
C CYS A 81 2.19 -1.75 9.61
N GLU A 82 3.23 -1.62 10.43
CA GLU A 82 3.30 -0.52 11.38
C GLU A 82 3.72 0.76 10.65
N PRO A 83 2.87 1.81 10.61
CA PRO A 83 3.24 3.06 9.96
C PRO A 83 4.26 3.81 10.82
N LYS A 84 5.55 3.59 10.55
CA LYS A 84 6.63 4.35 11.20
C LYS A 84 6.61 5.81 10.72
N TYR A 85 6.98 6.74 11.60
CA TYR A 85 7.19 8.18 11.32
C TYR A 85 5.94 9.02 11.00
N ALA A 86 4.79 8.62 11.52
CA ALA A 86 3.53 9.29 11.24
C ALA A 86 3.17 10.23 12.44
N LYS A 87 3.06 11.56 12.19
CA LYS A 87 2.52 12.53 13.17
C LYS A 87 0.99 12.59 13.07
N LYS A 88 0.29 12.12 14.10
CA LYS A 88 -1.14 11.71 14.13
C LYS A 88 -2.20 12.74 13.71
N ASN A 89 -1.85 13.98 13.35
CA ASN A 89 -2.82 15.08 13.28
C ASN A 89 -3.31 15.44 11.86
N ASP A 90 -2.62 15.00 10.79
CA ASP A 90 -2.95 15.46 9.41
C ASP A 90 -3.50 14.36 8.47
N TYR A 91 -3.53 13.10 8.91
CA TYR A 91 -3.92 11.97 8.07
C TYR A 91 -4.80 10.97 8.83
N LEU A 92 -5.58 10.21 8.09
CA LEU A 92 -6.29 9.04 8.60
C LEU A 92 -5.35 7.84 8.62
N ILE A 93 -5.48 6.95 9.60
CA ILE A 93 -4.87 5.62 9.54
C ILE A 93 -5.96 4.61 9.18
N GLY A 94 -5.67 3.66 8.30
CA GLY A 94 -6.55 2.51 8.16
C GLY A 94 -6.17 1.52 7.07
N LEU A 95 -7.04 0.52 6.97
CA LEU A 95 -6.88 -0.60 6.06
C LEU A 95 -7.27 -0.22 4.64
N THR A 96 -6.52 -0.75 3.68
CA THR A 96 -6.92 -0.79 2.28
C THR A 96 -7.45 -2.17 1.90
N ARG A 97 -8.09 -2.25 0.74
CA ARG A 97 -8.29 -3.49 0.01
C ARG A 97 -7.49 -3.39 -1.28
N THR A 98 -6.62 -4.36 -1.52
CA THR A 98 -5.85 -4.46 -2.75
C THR A 98 -6.52 -5.43 -3.70
N ALA A 99 -6.96 -4.96 -4.87
CA ALA A 99 -7.74 -5.77 -5.82
C ALA A 99 -7.15 -5.70 -7.24
N ASP A 100 -7.08 -6.84 -7.93
CA ASP A 100 -6.54 -6.88 -9.31
C ASP A 100 -7.54 -6.40 -10.38
N ALA A 101 -8.84 -6.38 -10.08
CA ALA A 101 -9.91 -6.18 -11.07
C ALA A 101 -10.89 -5.05 -10.71
N ILE A 102 -10.39 -3.82 -10.63
CA ILE A 102 -11.17 -2.63 -10.21
C ILE A 102 -12.40 -2.29 -11.08
N PHE A 103 -12.49 -2.81 -12.31
CA PHE A 103 -13.64 -2.59 -13.22
C PHE A 103 -14.70 -3.71 -13.17
N ARG A 104 -14.43 -4.80 -12.46
CA ARG A 104 -15.31 -5.99 -12.37
C ARG A 104 -15.61 -6.34 -10.92
N GLU A 105 -15.75 -5.31 -10.08
CA GLU A 105 -16.10 -5.50 -8.68
C GLU A 105 -17.58 -5.87 -8.52
N ILE A 106 -17.85 -6.82 -7.63
CA ILE A 106 -19.21 -7.18 -7.21
C ILE A 106 -19.57 -6.34 -5.98
N ILE A 107 -20.75 -5.75 -5.97
CA ILE A 107 -21.23 -4.86 -4.89
C ILE A 107 -21.17 -5.55 -3.52
N ASP A 108 -21.57 -6.81 -3.45
CA ASP A 108 -21.53 -7.60 -2.22
C ASP A 108 -20.10 -7.82 -1.73
N CYS A 109 -19.15 -8.06 -2.64
CA CYS A 109 -17.74 -8.11 -2.29
C CYS A 109 -17.29 -6.77 -1.72
N ILE A 110 -17.61 -5.64 -2.37
CA ILE A 110 -17.24 -4.31 -1.87
C ILE A 110 -17.80 -4.07 -0.46
N ASN A 111 -19.09 -4.38 -0.24
CA ASN A 111 -19.74 -4.22 1.05
C ASN A 111 -19.10 -5.12 2.12
N PHE A 112 -18.73 -6.34 1.77
CA PHE A 112 -18.03 -7.25 2.66
C PHE A 112 -16.65 -6.69 3.05
N ARG A 113 -15.86 -6.20 2.10
CA ARG A 113 -14.54 -5.60 2.39
C ARG A 113 -14.66 -4.34 3.24
N ARG A 114 -15.71 -3.55 3.02
CA ARG A 114 -16.04 -2.39 3.87
C ARG A 114 -16.34 -2.84 5.30
N SER A 115 -17.07 -3.94 5.48
CA SER A 115 -17.37 -4.50 6.81
C SER A 115 -16.14 -5.05 7.52
N GLU A 116 -15.11 -5.49 6.77
CA GLU A 116 -13.78 -5.84 7.30
C GLU A 116 -12.92 -4.61 7.67
N GLY A 117 -13.44 -3.40 7.47
CA GLY A 117 -12.77 -2.15 7.84
C GLY A 117 -11.94 -1.50 6.73
N ALA A 118 -12.04 -1.98 5.47
CA ALA A 118 -11.37 -1.34 4.35
C ALA A 118 -11.93 0.05 4.07
N LYS A 119 -11.05 1.05 4.09
CA LYS A 119 -11.38 2.46 3.86
C LYS A 119 -11.21 2.87 2.40
N ILE A 120 -10.20 2.31 1.73
CA ILE A 120 -9.82 2.62 0.36
C ILE A 120 -9.60 1.31 -0.42
N VAL A 121 -10.02 1.28 -1.69
CA VAL A 121 -9.62 0.26 -2.67
C VAL A 121 -8.49 0.81 -3.55
N GLU A 122 -7.46 0.00 -3.75
CA GLU A 122 -6.27 0.27 -4.56
C GLU A 122 -5.72 -1.06 -5.11
N VAL A 123 -4.56 -1.07 -5.77
CA VAL A 123 -4.10 -2.26 -6.50
C VAL A 123 -2.64 -2.66 -6.20
N GLU A 124 -1.99 -2.09 -5.19
CA GLU A 124 -0.55 -2.25 -4.90
C GLU A 124 -0.20 -2.67 -3.45
N GLN A 125 -0.95 -2.25 -2.43
CA GLN A 125 -0.47 -2.23 -1.04
C GLN A 125 -0.25 -3.62 -0.43
N ALA A 126 -1.13 -4.58 -0.68
CA ALA A 126 -0.96 -5.95 -0.18
C ALA A 126 0.35 -6.56 -0.68
N GLY A 127 0.66 -6.42 -1.97
CA GLY A 127 1.93 -6.87 -2.54
C GLY A 127 3.12 -6.13 -1.95
N CYS A 128 3.09 -4.79 -1.95
CA CYS A 128 4.21 -3.99 -1.47
C CYS A 128 4.53 -4.21 0.01
N ILE A 129 3.50 -4.31 0.86
CA ILE A 129 3.68 -4.61 2.29
C ILE A 129 4.27 -6.02 2.44
N SER A 130 3.81 -6.99 1.66
CA SER A 130 4.30 -8.37 1.75
C SER A 130 5.78 -8.49 1.36
N VAL A 131 6.20 -7.82 0.29
CA VAL A 131 7.63 -7.70 -0.10
C VAL A 131 8.43 -7.01 1.01
N ALA A 132 7.92 -5.91 1.57
CA ALA A 132 8.59 -5.19 2.64
C ALA A 132 8.78 -6.04 3.91
N LEU A 133 7.79 -6.86 4.27
CA LEU A 133 7.89 -7.76 5.42
C LEU A 133 8.79 -8.96 5.16
N PHE A 134 8.84 -9.44 3.92
CA PHE A 134 9.77 -10.49 3.49
C PHE A 134 11.23 -10.05 3.70
N PHE A 135 11.57 -8.81 3.33
CA PHE A 135 12.88 -8.22 3.62
C PHE A 135 12.91 -7.56 4.99
N LYS A 136 13.38 -8.27 6.03
CA LYS A 136 13.46 -7.78 7.43
C LYS A 136 14.07 -6.37 7.66
N GLY A 137 14.80 -5.80 6.69
CA GLY A 137 15.39 -4.46 6.74
C GLY A 137 14.69 -3.38 5.90
N LEU A 138 13.65 -3.71 5.13
CA LEU A 138 12.96 -2.77 4.25
C LEU A 138 11.83 -2.04 5.00
N LEU A 139 12.06 -0.77 5.32
CA LEU A 139 11.06 0.08 5.95
C LEU A 139 10.07 0.60 4.92
N TRP A 140 8.80 0.28 5.14
CA TRP A 140 7.68 0.67 4.28
C TRP A 140 6.77 1.69 4.96
N ARG A 141 6.38 2.70 4.18
CA ARG A 141 5.26 3.60 4.51
C ARG A 141 4.47 3.86 3.24
N SER A 142 3.16 3.99 3.37
CA SER A 142 2.31 4.39 2.26
C SER A 142 1.33 5.48 2.67
N ASN A 143 1.20 6.50 1.81
CA ASN A 143 0.17 7.53 1.90
C ASN A 143 -0.68 7.47 0.63
N LEU A 144 -1.98 7.28 0.81
CA LEU A 144 -2.96 7.25 -0.27
C LEU A 144 -3.90 8.44 -0.14
N TRP A 145 -4.17 9.11 -1.27
CA TRP A 145 -5.21 10.12 -1.35
C TRP A 145 -6.50 9.50 -1.88
N GLY A 146 -7.57 9.67 -1.11
CA GLY A 146 -8.89 9.20 -1.48
C GLY A 146 -9.40 9.85 -2.76
N ARG A 147 -9.91 9.06 -3.70
CA ARG A 147 -10.61 9.48 -4.91
C ARG A 147 -12.03 8.92 -4.92
N ARG A 148 -12.89 9.46 -5.78
CA ARG A 148 -14.25 8.91 -5.95
C ARG A 148 -14.11 7.46 -6.47
N CYS A 149 -14.71 6.52 -5.75
CA CYS A 149 -14.73 5.13 -6.17
C CYS A 149 -15.72 4.98 -7.35
N PHE A 150 -15.36 4.21 -8.37
CA PHE A 150 -16.20 3.99 -9.55
C PHE A 150 -17.46 3.18 -9.24
N SER A 151 -17.41 2.38 -8.18
CA SER A 151 -18.45 1.47 -7.72
C SER A 151 -19.33 2.07 -6.59
N LYS A 152 -19.31 3.40 -6.43
CA LYS A 152 -20.18 4.16 -5.51
C LYS A 152 -21.41 4.73 -6.21
#